data_AF-A0A0D0D8H7-F1
#
_entry.id   AF-A0A0D0D8H7-F1
#
_cell.length_a   1.000
_cell.length_b   1.000
_cell.length_c   1.000
_cell.angle_alpha   90.00
_cell.angle_beta   90.00
_cell.angle_gamma   90.00
#
_symmetry.space_group_name_H-M   'P 1'
#
loop_
_entity.id
_entity.type
_entity.pdbx_description
1 polymer ?
#
loop_
_entity_poly.entity_id
_entity_poly.type
_entity_poly.pdbx_seq_one_letter_code
_entity_poly.pdbx_strand_id
1 'polypeptide(L)'
;LVSCNHALMFRKKQSACNNHRAVNQANSLCTRLEATGIGATACACHGCFVPHSVVDFQKGERKLRQCVGNNEFLKFPMEMEIVPGIGIWHVHGHQPQRFSRYAPLYIKGAGWIDGEVIETLWSILNVVFVSTHGMSSPHRQELLNFQMNDSNFMKMIHMGRHLSTKWKNALSASRAAGRAFDSLNSGMPEAERRHWMDMEHAALNMRVDDPSAMDIFQLKTNKAASIWTVEMDLLGQHASSVETPQGTVTWLAQGLAIEESAIHVMKDKRALKLTATNIQKLAVIRRMDWLSSDISKFIDAATAYMVSAIEDHNDTTTDEAESKWEEQNDDPHSDLPIPFIHIPALPLPSLLGRRNCNEHSLATLADLELQLRIGQVNDALQSISFTLADKAILFAPKFVWHQISQQIPARGERSTRQTPCCQGMRKFTENAKK
;
A
#
# COMPACT_ATOMS: atom_id res chain seq x y z
N LEU A 1 -11.63 -10.71 -24.56
CA LEU A 1 -11.26 -10.98 -23.15
C LEU A 1 -12.45 -11.56 -22.42
N VAL A 2 -12.22 -12.71 -21.81
CA VAL A 2 -13.18 -13.37 -20.93
C VAL A 2 -12.75 -13.06 -19.50
N SER A 3 -13.63 -12.43 -18.73
CA SER A 3 -13.49 -12.27 -17.29
C SER A 3 -14.22 -13.42 -16.62
N CYS A 4 -13.50 -14.18 -15.78
CA CYS A 4 -14.03 -15.19 -14.89
C CYS A 4 -13.52 -14.86 -13.47
N ASN A 5 -14.37 -14.34 -12.58
CA ASN A 5 -14.17 -14.38 -11.13
C ASN A 5 -15.43 -14.95 -10.50
N HIS A 6 -15.25 -15.59 -9.36
CA HIS A 6 -16.27 -16.35 -8.64
C HIS A 6 -16.64 -15.66 -7.33
N ALA A 7 -17.91 -15.75 -6.95
CA ALA A 7 -18.25 -15.69 -5.54
C ALA A 7 -17.72 -16.98 -4.89
N LEU A 8 -16.65 -16.83 -4.10
CA LEU A 8 -15.88 -17.84 -3.36
C LEU A 8 -14.63 -18.41 -4.07
N MET A 9 -13.53 -17.69 -3.81
CA MET A 9 -12.20 -18.20 -3.48
C MET A 9 -11.31 -18.76 -4.58
N PHE A 10 -10.46 -17.88 -5.11
CA PHE A 10 -9.22 -18.25 -5.76
C PHE A 10 -8.22 -18.91 -4.82
N ARG A 11 -7.76 -20.10 -5.22
CA ARG A 11 -6.46 -20.65 -4.81
C ARG A 11 -5.49 -20.58 -5.98
N LYS A 12 -4.78 -19.44 -6.13
CA LYS A 12 -3.46 -19.44 -6.77
C LYS A 12 -2.50 -20.28 -5.89
N LYS A 13 -1.43 -20.87 -6.47
CA LYS A 13 -0.28 -21.46 -5.75
C LYS A 13 -0.13 -20.78 -4.38
N GLN A 14 -0.15 -21.55 -3.28
CA GLN A 14 -0.11 -21.08 -1.88
C GLN A 14 0.31 -19.61 -1.80
N SER A 15 -0.66 -18.69 -1.74
CA SER A 15 -0.32 -17.28 -1.57
C SER A 15 0.38 -17.16 -0.22
N ALA A 16 1.62 -16.67 -0.21
CA ALA A 16 2.34 -16.30 1.00
C ALA A 16 1.74 -15.02 1.65
N CYS A 17 0.41 -14.87 1.63
CA CYS A 17 -0.32 -13.71 2.11
C CYS A 17 -1.22 -14.13 3.28
N ASN A 18 -1.03 -13.49 4.43
CA ASN A 18 -1.71 -13.83 5.69
C ASN A 18 -3.24 -13.60 5.63
N ASN A 19 -3.72 -12.57 4.95
CA ASN A 19 -5.15 -12.24 4.90
C ASN A 19 -5.99 -13.24 4.08
N HIS A 20 -5.42 -13.80 3.01
CA HIS A 20 -6.09 -14.85 2.23
C HIS A 20 -6.17 -16.20 2.97
N ARG A 21 -5.29 -16.45 3.95
CA ARG A 21 -5.29 -17.69 4.74
C ARG A 21 -6.52 -17.78 5.66
N ALA A 22 -6.91 -16.66 6.26
CA ALA A 22 -8.07 -16.57 7.16
C ALA A 22 -9.40 -16.78 6.41
N VAL A 23 -9.55 -16.14 5.25
CA VAL A 23 -10.75 -16.29 4.41
C VAL A 23 -10.89 -17.76 4.00
N ASN A 24 -9.83 -18.40 3.48
CA ASN A 24 -9.85 -19.78 3.01
C ASN A 24 -10.27 -20.85 4.06
N GLN A 25 -10.13 -20.57 5.35
CA GLN A 25 -10.55 -21.48 6.43
C GLN A 25 -12.04 -21.35 6.77
N ALA A 26 -12.68 -20.21 6.50
CA ALA A 26 -14.07 -19.99 6.89
C ALA A 26 -15.08 -20.80 6.03
N ASN A 27 -14.73 -21.15 4.79
CA ASN A 27 -15.64 -21.80 3.84
C ASN A 27 -15.36 -23.30 3.61
N SER A 28 -14.50 -23.91 4.42
CA SER A 28 -14.02 -25.29 4.18
C SER A 28 -14.99 -26.42 4.60
N LEU A 29 -16.15 -26.12 5.20
CA LEU A 29 -17.01 -27.17 5.78
C LEU A 29 -18.51 -26.93 5.53
N CYS A 30 -19.01 -27.37 4.37
CA CYS A 30 -20.43 -27.70 4.23
C CYS A 30 -20.56 -29.01 3.43
N THR A 31 -20.83 -30.11 4.12
CA THR A 31 -20.79 -31.48 3.57
C THR A 31 -22.12 -31.95 2.97
N ARG A 32 -23.14 -31.09 2.88
CA ARG A 32 -24.53 -31.45 2.48
C ARG A 32 -25.14 -30.58 1.37
N LEU A 33 -24.34 -29.86 0.59
CA LEU A 33 -24.83 -29.01 -0.51
C LEU A 33 -24.53 -29.64 -1.88
N GLU A 34 -25.51 -29.63 -2.78
CA GLU A 34 -25.37 -30.09 -4.17
C GLU A 34 -24.41 -29.19 -4.98
N ALA A 35 -24.39 -27.90 -4.67
CA ALA A 35 -23.43 -26.93 -5.19
C ALA A 35 -22.87 -26.04 -4.05
N THR A 36 -21.58 -25.76 -4.11
CA THR A 36 -20.85 -24.92 -3.13
C THR A 36 -20.48 -23.54 -3.67
N GLY A 37 -20.72 -23.29 -4.96
CA GLY A 37 -20.45 -22.03 -5.63
C GLY A 37 -20.93 -22.06 -7.08
N ILE A 38 -20.89 -20.90 -7.73
CA ILE A 38 -21.28 -20.73 -9.14
C ILE A 38 -20.15 -20.03 -9.90
N GLY A 39 -19.98 -20.42 -11.16
CA GLY A 39 -19.11 -19.75 -12.11
C GLY A 39 -19.87 -19.30 -13.33
N ALA A 40 -19.43 -18.18 -13.89
CA ALA A 40 -19.95 -17.62 -15.12
C ALA A 40 -18.82 -16.94 -15.87
N THR A 41 -19.02 -16.79 -17.17
CA THR A 41 -18.08 -16.13 -18.07
C THR A 41 -18.70 -14.81 -18.49
N ALA A 42 -17.95 -13.72 -18.50
CA ALA A 42 -18.42 -12.43 -18.99
C ALA A 42 -17.44 -11.75 -19.93
N CYS A 43 -17.96 -10.96 -20.86
CA CYS A 43 -17.16 -10.08 -21.70
C CYS A 43 -16.65 -8.90 -20.86
N ALA A 44 -15.32 -8.78 -20.72
CA ALA A 44 -14.74 -7.70 -19.94
C ALA A 44 -14.95 -6.30 -20.56
N CYS A 45 -15.17 -6.21 -21.88
CA CYS A 45 -15.35 -4.93 -22.57
C CYS A 45 -16.79 -4.43 -22.47
N HIS A 46 -17.76 -5.31 -22.71
CA HIS A 46 -19.19 -4.97 -22.78
C HIS A 46 -19.92 -5.21 -21.46
N GLY A 47 -19.32 -6.00 -20.56
CA GLY A 47 -19.92 -6.40 -19.31
C GLY A 47 -21.10 -7.35 -19.46
N CYS A 48 -21.26 -8.02 -20.59
CA CYS A 48 -22.34 -8.99 -20.77
C CYS A 48 -21.88 -10.38 -20.30
N PHE A 49 -22.76 -11.13 -19.64
CA PHE A 49 -22.56 -12.55 -19.44
C PHE A 49 -22.51 -13.26 -20.79
N VAL A 50 -21.66 -14.28 -20.91
CA VAL A 50 -21.71 -15.21 -22.02
C VAL A 50 -22.93 -16.12 -21.79
N PRO A 51 -23.88 -16.19 -22.74
CA PRO A 51 -25.05 -17.04 -22.61
C PRO A 51 -24.68 -18.49 -22.32
N HIS A 52 -25.44 -19.16 -21.44
CA HIS A 52 -25.25 -20.57 -21.07
C HIS A 52 -23.87 -20.90 -20.46
N SER A 53 -23.12 -19.90 -20.00
CA SER A 53 -21.79 -20.09 -19.38
C SER A 53 -21.84 -20.35 -17.88
N VAL A 54 -23.03 -20.39 -17.28
CA VAL A 54 -23.19 -20.64 -15.85
C VAL A 54 -22.93 -22.12 -15.53
N VAL A 55 -22.09 -22.36 -14.53
CA VAL A 55 -21.73 -23.70 -14.05
C VAL A 55 -21.77 -23.73 -12.53
N ASP A 56 -22.31 -24.82 -11.97
CA ASP A 56 -22.24 -25.08 -10.52
C ASP A 56 -20.90 -25.74 -10.18
N PHE A 57 -20.33 -25.41 -9.01
CA PHE A 57 -19.10 -26.02 -8.50
C PHE A 57 -19.34 -26.85 -7.24
N GLN A 58 -18.73 -28.04 -7.20
CA GLN A 58 -18.52 -28.80 -5.98
C GLN A 58 -17.04 -28.71 -5.55
N LYS A 59 -16.77 -28.12 -4.38
CA LYS A 59 -15.44 -27.96 -3.77
C LYS A 59 -14.47 -26.97 -4.46
N GLY A 60 -15.02 -25.88 -4.98
CA GLY A 60 -14.24 -24.71 -5.44
C GLY A 60 -13.36 -24.94 -6.68
N GLU A 61 -12.57 -23.92 -7.01
CA GLU A 61 -12.04 -23.60 -8.34
C GLU A 61 -11.00 -24.54 -8.98
N ARG A 62 -10.75 -25.72 -8.41
CA ARG A 62 -9.71 -26.65 -8.89
C ARG A 62 -9.94 -27.19 -10.31
N LYS A 63 -11.10 -26.90 -10.91
CA LYS A 63 -11.55 -27.51 -12.17
C LYS A 63 -12.03 -26.51 -13.22
N LEU A 64 -11.73 -25.20 -13.15
CA LEU A 64 -12.26 -24.22 -14.12
C LEU A 64 -12.07 -24.65 -15.58
N ARG A 65 -10.84 -25.01 -16.00
CA ARG A 65 -10.58 -25.51 -17.37
C ARG A 65 -11.34 -26.80 -17.70
N GLN A 66 -11.54 -27.68 -16.72
CA GLN A 66 -12.27 -28.93 -16.89
C GLN A 66 -13.79 -28.69 -16.96
N CYS A 67 -14.35 -27.82 -16.12
CA CYS A 67 -15.77 -27.45 -16.11
C CYS A 67 -16.17 -26.67 -17.37
N VAL A 68 -15.29 -25.76 -17.78
CA VAL A 68 -15.44 -24.99 -19.02
C VAL A 68 -15.25 -25.88 -20.25
N GLY A 69 -14.21 -26.71 -20.29
CA GLY A 69 -13.94 -27.61 -21.42
C GLY A 69 -14.94 -28.75 -21.58
N ASN A 70 -15.62 -29.14 -20.49
CA ASN A 70 -16.68 -30.15 -20.50
C ASN A 70 -18.08 -29.55 -20.74
N ASN A 71 -18.20 -28.23 -20.95
CA ASN A 71 -19.49 -27.59 -21.23
C ASN A 71 -19.84 -27.77 -22.72
N GLU A 72 -20.97 -28.39 -23.00
CA GLU A 72 -21.45 -28.66 -24.37
C GLU A 72 -21.66 -27.38 -25.20
N PHE A 73 -22.02 -26.29 -24.53
CA PHE A 73 -22.39 -25.00 -25.12
C PHE A 73 -21.23 -24.00 -25.16
N LEU A 74 -20.12 -24.26 -24.48
CA LEU A 74 -18.99 -23.34 -24.36
C LEU A 74 -17.69 -23.98 -24.85
N LYS A 75 -17.50 -23.98 -26.18
CA LYS A 75 -16.30 -24.53 -26.82
C LYS A 75 -15.25 -23.44 -26.98
N PHE A 76 -14.16 -23.54 -26.22
CA PHE A 76 -12.97 -22.74 -26.48
C PHE A 76 -12.13 -23.40 -27.59
N PRO A 77 -11.65 -22.65 -28.59
CA PRO A 77 -10.66 -23.16 -29.53
C PRO A 77 -9.44 -23.65 -28.76
N MET A 78 -8.94 -24.85 -29.08
CA MET A 78 -7.81 -25.46 -28.36
C MET A 78 -6.52 -24.62 -28.47
N GLU A 79 -6.44 -23.81 -29.53
CA GLU A 79 -5.33 -22.91 -29.84
C GLU A 79 -5.50 -21.50 -29.24
N MET A 80 -6.59 -21.24 -28.50
CA MET A 80 -6.82 -19.92 -27.91
C MET A 80 -5.89 -19.69 -26.71
N GLU A 81 -4.97 -18.74 -26.84
CA GLU A 81 -4.09 -18.32 -25.74
C GLU A 81 -4.89 -17.62 -24.63
N ILE A 82 -4.79 -18.14 -23.40
CA ILE A 82 -5.46 -17.58 -22.22
C ILE A 82 -4.43 -16.84 -21.37
N VAL A 83 -4.49 -15.51 -21.41
CA VAL A 83 -3.67 -14.66 -20.56
C VAL A 83 -4.34 -14.45 -19.20
N PRO A 84 -3.71 -14.85 -18.08
CA PRO A 84 -4.28 -14.61 -16.76
C PRO A 84 -4.21 -13.13 -16.36
N GLY A 85 -5.33 -12.58 -15.88
CA GLY A 85 -5.42 -11.24 -15.30
C GLY A 85 -5.88 -11.27 -13.84
N ILE A 86 -5.60 -10.22 -13.08
CA ILE A 86 -6.17 -9.93 -11.76
C ILE A 86 -6.82 -8.55 -11.84
N GLY A 87 -8.02 -8.37 -11.30
CA GLY A 87 -8.69 -7.06 -11.25
C GLY A 87 -7.82 -6.00 -10.57
N ILE A 88 -7.94 -4.74 -11.00
CA ILE A 88 -7.11 -3.62 -10.56
C ILE A 88 -7.21 -3.43 -9.05
N TRP A 89 -8.39 -3.60 -8.45
CA TRP A 89 -8.55 -3.42 -7.01
C TRP A 89 -7.89 -4.54 -6.21
N HIS A 90 -7.96 -5.77 -6.74
CA HIS A 90 -7.38 -6.94 -6.11
C HIS A 90 -5.85 -7.01 -6.24
N VAL A 91 -5.30 -6.57 -7.37
CA VAL A 91 -3.86 -6.69 -7.63
C VAL A 91 -3.01 -5.86 -6.66
N HIS A 92 -3.54 -4.76 -6.11
CA HIS A 92 -2.87 -3.97 -5.08
C HIS A 92 -2.77 -4.67 -3.72
N GLY A 93 -3.66 -5.64 -3.44
CA GLY A 93 -3.58 -6.50 -2.25
C GLY A 93 -2.55 -7.63 -2.38
N HIS A 94 -1.94 -7.78 -3.55
CA HIS A 94 -0.88 -8.75 -3.81
C HIS A 94 0.52 -8.13 -3.67
N GLN A 95 1.55 -8.98 -3.73
CA GLN A 95 2.93 -8.51 -3.81
C GLN A 95 3.10 -7.52 -4.99
N PRO A 96 3.94 -6.47 -4.85
CA PRO A 96 4.07 -5.42 -5.86
C PRO A 96 4.36 -5.94 -7.28
N GLN A 97 5.14 -7.03 -7.38
CA GLN A 97 5.47 -7.64 -8.65
C GLN A 97 4.24 -8.15 -9.40
N ARG A 98 3.15 -8.50 -8.71
CA ARG A 98 1.92 -8.98 -9.35
C ARG A 98 1.22 -7.90 -10.17
N PHE A 99 1.48 -6.63 -9.88
CA PHE A 99 0.91 -5.50 -10.60
C PHE A 99 1.29 -5.51 -12.07
N SER A 100 2.58 -5.45 -12.39
CA SER A 100 3.04 -5.47 -13.78
C SER A 100 2.74 -6.79 -14.50
N ARG A 101 2.80 -7.91 -13.77
CA ARG A 101 2.61 -9.25 -14.33
C ARG A 101 1.16 -9.61 -14.66
N TYR A 102 0.18 -9.09 -13.92
CA TYR A 102 -1.22 -9.56 -14.03
C TYR A 102 -2.28 -8.45 -14.08
N ALA A 103 -1.94 -7.18 -13.86
CA ALA A 103 -2.95 -6.14 -14.01
C ALA A 103 -3.43 -6.05 -15.48
N PRO A 104 -4.74 -5.79 -15.73
CA PRO A 104 -5.29 -5.78 -17.08
C PRO A 104 -4.71 -4.64 -17.93
N LEU A 105 -4.27 -3.56 -17.27
CA LEU A 105 -3.63 -2.40 -17.91
C LEU A 105 -2.39 -2.77 -18.73
N TYR A 106 -1.67 -3.83 -18.35
CA TYR A 106 -0.48 -4.28 -19.08
C TYR A 106 -0.78 -5.36 -20.13
N ILE A 107 -2.04 -5.82 -20.25
CA ILE A 107 -2.42 -6.86 -21.21
C ILE A 107 -2.81 -6.17 -22.52
N LYS A 108 -2.00 -6.39 -23.57
CA LYS A 108 -2.28 -5.81 -24.90
C LYS A 108 -3.65 -6.27 -25.39
N GLY A 109 -4.46 -5.31 -25.85
CA GLY A 109 -5.82 -5.56 -26.30
C GLY A 109 -6.87 -5.66 -25.18
N ALA A 110 -6.48 -5.67 -23.89
CA ALA A 110 -7.44 -5.62 -22.78
C ALA A 110 -8.26 -4.33 -22.73
N GLY A 111 -7.64 -3.24 -23.18
CA GLY A 111 -8.16 -1.89 -23.00
C GLY A 111 -8.03 -1.41 -21.56
N TRP A 112 -8.52 -0.20 -21.30
CA TRP A 112 -8.53 0.38 -19.96
C TRP A 112 -9.73 -0.12 -19.17
N ILE A 113 -9.60 -1.32 -18.61
CA ILE A 113 -10.65 -1.99 -17.82
C ILE A 113 -10.15 -2.29 -16.40
N ASP A 114 -11.06 -2.21 -15.43
CA ASP A 114 -10.78 -2.55 -14.03
C ASP A 114 -10.63 -4.06 -13.79
N GLY A 115 -11.16 -4.90 -14.68
CA GLY A 115 -11.18 -6.35 -14.50
C GLY A 115 -12.21 -6.84 -13.47
N GLU A 116 -13.07 -5.97 -12.93
CA GLU A 116 -14.08 -6.28 -11.89
C GLU A 116 -15.49 -6.46 -12.45
N VAL A 117 -15.59 -6.60 -13.77
CA VAL A 117 -16.86 -6.71 -14.50
C VAL A 117 -17.76 -7.80 -13.94
N ILE A 118 -17.20 -8.98 -13.71
CA ILE A 118 -17.95 -10.13 -13.21
C ILE A 118 -18.39 -9.92 -11.75
N GLU A 119 -17.63 -9.19 -10.93
CA GLU A 119 -18.01 -8.86 -9.54
C GLU A 119 -19.17 -7.87 -9.49
N THR A 120 -19.13 -6.88 -10.38
CA THR A 120 -20.24 -5.95 -10.56
C THR A 120 -21.50 -6.71 -10.98
N LEU A 121 -21.36 -7.69 -11.88
CA LEU A 121 -22.46 -8.54 -12.30
C LEU A 121 -22.96 -9.47 -11.18
N TRP A 122 -22.07 -10.00 -10.33
CA TRP A 122 -22.45 -10.82 -9.18
C TRP A 122 -23.31 -10.05 -8.18
N SER A 123 -23.09 -8.74 -8.00
CA SER A 123 -23.93 -7.95 -7.10
C SER A 123 -25.42 -8.00 -7.45
N ILE A 124 -25.75 -8.11 -8.75
CA ILE A 124 -27.12 -8.24 -9.25
C ILE A 124 -27.63 -9.66 -8.98
N LEU A 125 -26.81 -10.68 -9.24
CA LEU A 125 -27.18 -12.09 -9.04
C LEU A 125 -27.28 -12.50 -7.57
N ASN A 126 -26.58 -11.82 -6.66
CA ASN A 126 -26.66 -12.10 -5.23
C ASN A 126 -28.08 -11.92 -4.68
N VAL A 127 -28.89 -11.04 -5.28
CA VAL A 127 -30.30 -10.84 -4.89
C VAL A 127 -31.13 -12.10 -5.11
N VAL A 128 -30.87 -12.84 -6.19
CA VAL A 128 -31.58 -14.09 -6.53
C VAL A 128 -30.89 -15.33 -5.98
N PHE A 129 -29.67 -15.22 -5.45
CA PHE A 129 -28.93 -16.36 -4.94
C PHE A 129 -29.66 -17.07 -3.79
N VAL A 130 -30.27 -16.32 -2.87
CA VAL A 130 -30.98 -16.91 -1.72
C VAL A 130 -32.15 -17.79 -2.15
N SER A 131 -32.92 -17.37 -3.17
CA SER A 131 -34.05 -18.17 -3.67
C SER A 131 -33.59 -19.43 -4.42
N THR A 132 -32.35 -19.45 -4.91
CA THR A 132 -31.79 -20.59 -5.65
C THR A 132 -31.30 -21.75 -4.78
N HIS A 133 -31.26 -21.60 -3.45
CA HIS A 133 -30.73 -22.64 -2.55
C HIS A 133 -31.63 -23.88 -2.43
N GLY A 134 -32.95 -23.70 -2.51
CA GLY A 134 -33.92 -24.79 -2.37
C GLY A 134 -34.35 -25.42 -3.70
N MET A 135 -33.79 -24.95 -4.82
CA MET A 135 -34.18 -25.39 -6.16
C MET A 135 -33.38 -26.63 -6.57
N SER A 136 -34.00 -27.49 -7.39
CA SER A 136 -33.26 -28.57 -8.07
C SER A 136 -32.26 -27.99 -9.08
N SER A 137 -31.16 -28.71 -9.34
CA SER A 137 -30.08 -28.23 -10.23
C SER A 137 -30.57 -27.74 -11.61
N PRO A 138 -31.45 -28.44 -12.35
CA PRO A 138 -31.95 -27.95 -13.64
C PRO A 138 -32.71 -26.63 -13.51
N HIS A 139 -33.61 -26.54 -12.53
CA HIS A 139 -34.44 -25.36 -12.33
C HIS A 139 -33.61 -24.15 -11.86
N ARG A 140 -32.61 -24.40 -11.00
CA ARG A 140 -31.62 -23.41 -10.58
C ARG A 140 -30.85 -22.85 -11.78
N GLN A 141 -30.36 -23.73 -12.66
CA GLN A 141 -29.59 -23.33 -13.83
C GLN A 141 -30.43 -22.49 -14.82
N GLU A 142 -31.67 -22.88 -15.06
CA GLU A 142 -32.62 -22.11 -15.87
C GLU A 142 -32.88 -20.72 -15.30
N LEU A 143 -33.14 -20.61 -13.99
CA LEU A 143 -33.36 -19.32 -13.35
C LEU A 143 -32.12 -18.42 -13.43
N LEU A 144 -30.93 -18.96 -13.16
CA LEU A 144 -29.68 -18.18 -13.27
C LEU A 144 -29.44 -17.70 -14.70
N ASN A 145 -29.64 -18.58 -15.69
CA ASN A 145 -29.54 -18.20 -17.11
C ASN A 145 -30.56 -17.13 -17.50
N PHE A 146 -31.81 -17.24 -17.01
CA PHE A 146 -32.85 -16.24 -17.24
C PHE A 146 -32.43 -14.86 -16.70
N GLN A 147 -31.94 -14.81 -15.46
CA GLN A 147 -31.49 -13.57 -14.82
C GLN A 147 -30.26 -12.97 -15.52
N MET A 148 -29.31 -13.80 -15.96
CA MET A 148 -28.16 -13.36 -16.76
C MET A 148 -28.60 -12.81 -18.12
N ASN A 149 -29.56 -13.45 -18.78
CA ASN A 149 -30.10 -13.00 -20.06
C ASN A 149 -30.88 -11.69 -19.93
N ASP A 150 -31.67 -11.51 -18.87
CA ASP A 150 -32.33 -10.24 -18.57
C ASP A 150 -31.29 -9.12 -18.36
N SER A 151 -30.24 -9.40 -17.57
CA SER A 151 -29.13 -8.45 -17.38
C SER A 151 -28.48 -8.07 -18.72
N ASN A 152 -28.24 -9.05 -19.60
CA ASN A 152 -27.71 -8.81 -20.94
C ASN A 152 -28.67 -7.98 -21.80
N PHE A 153 -29.97 -8.28 -21.78
CA PHE A 153 -30.99 -7.53 -22.51
C PHE A 153 -31.02 -6.06 -22.06
N MET A 154 -31.04 -5.83 -20.74
CA MET A 154 -30.98 -4.50 -20.16
C MET A 154 -29.69 -3.75 -20.52
N LYS A 155 -28.57 -4.46 -20.70
CA LYS A 155 -27.34 -3.84 -21.23
C LYS A 155 -27.44 -3.49 -22.70
N MET A 156 -28.02 -4.37 -23.52
CA MET A 156 -28.18 -4.14 -24.96
C MET A 156 -29.04 -2.91 -25.24
N ILE A 157 -30.19 -2.75 -24.57
CA ILE A 157 -31.07 -1.59 -24.79
C ILE A 157 -30.40 -0.25 -24.43
N HIS A 158 -29.50 -0.24 -23.44
CA HIS A 158 -28.80 0.97 -22.99
C HIS A 158 -27.42 1.15 -23.65
N MET A 159 -26.99 0.21 -24.49
CA MET A 159 -25.62 0.14 -25.00
C MET A 159 -25.25 1.36 -25.84
N GLY A 160 -26.13 1.81 -26.72
CA GLY A 160 -25.85 2.95 -27.60
C GLY A 160 -25.53 4.24 -26.82
N ARG A 161 -26.32 4.54 -25.79
CA ARG A 161 -26.10 5.71 -24.91
C ARG A 161 -24.80 5.56 -24.11
N HIS A 162 -24.53 4.37 -23.59
CA HIS A 162 -23.33 4.09 -22.80
C HIS A 162 -22.05 4.19 -23.63
N LEU A 163 -22.04 3.57 -24.82
CA LEU A 163 -20.90 3.59 -25.73
C LEU A 163 -20.62 5.00 -26.26
N SER A 164 -21.66 5.77 -26.61
CA SER A 164 -21.49 7.17 -27.03
C SER A 164 -20.82 8.03 -25.95
N THR A 165 -21.21 7.83 -24.69
CA THR A 165 -20.63 8.55 -23.55
C THR A 165 -19.19 8.09 -23.27
N LYS A 166 -18.96 6.76 -23.24
CA LYS A 166 -17.62 6.18 -23.07
C LYS A 166 -16.65 6.59 -24.17
N TRP A 167 -17.11 6.64 -25.43
CA TRP A 167 -16.29 7.05 -26.56
C TRP A 167 -15.77 8.47 -26.42
N LYS A 168 -16.64 9.43 -26.07
CA LYS A 168 -16.23 10.84 -25.84
C LYS A 168 -15.18 10.94 -24.74
N ASN A 169 -15.38 10.22 -23.64
CA ASN A 169 -14.45 10.17 -22.52
C ASN A 169 -13.10 9.55 -22.91
N ALA A 170 -13.14 8.41 -23.61
CA ALA A 170 -11.95 7.70 -24.09
C ALA A 170 -11.17 8.53 -25.11
N LEU A 171 -11.84 9.23 -26.03
CA LEU A 171 -11.20 10.08 -27.03
C LEU A 171 -10.47 11.25 -26.36
N SER A 172 -11.09 11.90 -25.37
CA SER A 172 -10.45 12.97 -24.61
C SER A 172 -9.23 12.47 -23.84
N ALA A 173 -9.38 11.35 -23.11
CA ALA A 173 -8.31 10.74 -22.34
C ALA A 173 -7.15 10.27 -23.23
N SER A 174 -7.44 9.62 -24.37
CA SER A 174 -6.45 9.17 -25.34
C SER A 174 -5.65 10.33 -25.93
N ARG A 175 -6.29 11.45 -26.26
CA ARG A 175 -5.60 12.66 -26.73
C ARG A 175 -4.69 13.26 -25.66
N ALA A 176 -5.14 13.29 -24.41
CA ALA A 176 -4.33 13.79 -23.29
C ALA A 176 -3.11 12.89 -23.04
N ALA A 177 -3.33 11.57 -23.00
CA ALA A 177 -2.27 10.58 -22.84
C ALA A 177 -1.26 10.63 -24.00
N GLY A 178 -1.74 10.77 -25.25
CA GLY A 178 -0.88 10.93 -26.43
C GLY A 178 0.03 12.14 -26.34
N ARG A 179 -0.51 13.33 -25.97
CA ARG A 179 0.32 14.53 -25.78
C ARG A 179 1.37 14.35 -24.68
N ALA A 180 1.01 13.72 -23.57
CA ALA A 180 1.96 13.45 -22.48
C ALA A 180 3.06 12.48 -22.93
N PHE A 181 2.69 11.44 -23.67
CA PHE A 181 3.63 10.49 -24.24
C PHE A 181 4.56 11.17 -25.25
N ASP A 182 4.02 11.95 -26.19
CA ASP A 182 4.82 12.66 -27.21
C ASP A 182 5.82 13.64 -26.56
N SER A 183 5.37 14.37 -25.53
CA SER A 183 6.25 15.27 -24.76
C SER A 183 7.43 14.51 -24.14
N LEU A 184 7.17 13.38 -23.49
CA LEU A 184 8.24 12.55 -22.89
C LEU A 184 9.13 11.93 -23.97
N ASN A 185 8.52 11.35 -25.00
CA ASN A 185 9.19 10.64 -26.08
C ASN A 185 10.12 11.57 -26.88
N SER A 186 9.71 12.82 -27.13
CA SER A 186 10.54 13.81 -27.83
C SER A 186 11.81 14.21 -27.08
N GLY A 187 11.80 14.13 -25.74
CA GLY A 187 12.94 14.49 -24.89
C GLY A 187 14.00 13.40 -24.76
N MET A 188 13.72 12.16 -25.18
CA MET A 188 14.62 11.02 -25.02
C MET A 188 15.49 10.76 -26.25
N PRO A 189 16.76 10.33 -26.10
CA PRO A 189 17.60 9.89 -27.22
C PRO A 189 16.98 8.72 -27.99
N GLU A 190 17.18 8.69 -29.30
CA GLU A 190 16.59 7.66 -30.16
C GLU A 190 17.05 6.24 -29.81
N ALA A 191 18.31 6.07 -29.41
CA ALA A 191 18.86 4.80 -28.99
C ALA A 191 18.14 4.23 -27.77
N GLU A 192 17.83 5.07 -26.79
CA GLU A 192 17.09 4.66 -25.58
C GLU A 192 15.64 4.32 -25.89
N ARG A 193 14.99 5.11 -26.75
CA ARG A 193 13.62 4.80 -27.22
C ARG A 193 13.54 3.42 -27.87
N ARG A 194 14.46 3.12 -28.80
CA ARG A 194 14.53 1.81 -29.45
C ARG A 194 14.75 0.69 -28.44
N HIS A 195 15.71 0.88 -27.53
CA HIS A 195 16.00 -0.09 -26.48
C HIS A 195 14.76 -0.40 -25.62
N TRP A 196 14.02 0.62 -25.18
CA TRP A 196 12.81 0.41 -24.38
C TRP A 196 11.67 -0.25 -25.15
N MET A 197 11.49 0.09 -26.43
CA MET A 197 10.50 -0.58 -27.30
C MET A 197 10.85 -2.06 -27.48
N ASP A 198 12.13 -2.39 -27.69
CA ASP A 198 12.59 -3.78 -27.80
C ASP A 198 12.36 -4.55 -26.50
N MET A 199 12.65 -3.94 -25.35
CA MET A 199 12.36 -4.51 -24.04
C MET A 199 10.87 -4.76 -23.82
N GLU A 200 10.02 -3.79 -24.13
CA GLU A 200 8.56 -3.94 -24.03
C GLU A 200 8.06 -5.08 -24.92
N HIS A 201 8.48 -5.12 -26.18
CA HIS A 201 8.09 -6.19 -27.10
C HIS A 201 8.54 -7.57 -26.60
N ALA A 202 9.79 -7.71 -26.14
CA ALA A 202 10.29 -8.96 -25.59
C ALA A 202 9.49 -9.39 -24.35
N ALA A 203 9.22 -8.46 -23.43
CA ALA A 203 8.45 -8.74 -22.21
C ALA A 203 7.02 -9.17 -22.50
N LEU A 204 6.33 -8.49 -23.44
CA LEU A 204 4.97 -8.83 -23.83
C LEU A 204 4.89 -10.20 -24.50
N ASN A 205 5.87 -10.55 -25.35
CA ASN A 205 5.91 -11.85 -26.02
C ASN A 205 6.20 -13.00 -25.06
N MET A 206 7.06 -12.80 -24.07
CA MET A 206 7.40 -13.83 -23.09
C MET A 206 6.39 -13.96 -21.95
N ARG A 207 5.45 -13.02 -21.80
CA ARG A 207 4.56 -12.90 -20.64
C ARG A 207 3.82 -14.18 -20.25
N VAL A 208 3.35 -14.95 -21.24
CA VAL A 208 2.54 -16.15 -21.01
C VAL A 208 3.40 -17.30 -20.49
N ASP A 209 4.59 -17.46 -21.05
CA ASP A 209 5.55 -18.49 -20.65
C ASP A 209 6.29 -18.12 -19.35
N ASP A 210 6.76 -16.88 -19.26
CA ASP A 210 7.42 -16.28 -18.11
C ASP A 210 6.82 -14.92 -17.74
N PRO A 211 5.88 -14.90 -16.76
CA PRO A 211 5.32 -13.66 -16.27
C PRO A 211 6.38 -12.71 -15.67
N SER A 212 7.55 -13.19 -15.23
CA SER A 212 8.58 -12.33 -14.64
C SER A 212 9.22 -11.37 -15.64
N ALA A 213 9.12 -11.65 -16.94
CA ALA A 213 9.54 -10.72 -17.99
C ALA A 213 8.84 -9.35 -17.89
N MET A 214 7.64 -9.29 -17.31
CA MET A 214 6.90 -8.04 -17.08
C MET A 214 7.46 -7.19 -15.94
N ASP A 215 8.49 -7.63 -15.22
CA ASP A 215 9.10 -6.87 -14.12
C ASP A 215 9.86 -5.63 -14.60
N ILE A 216 10.09 -5.49 -15.91
CA ILE A 216 10.63 -4.26 -16.51
C ILE A 216 9.76 -3.03 -16.24
N PHE A 217 8.46 -3.22 -16.02
CA PHE A 217 7.51 -2.13 -15.72
C PHE A 217 7.47 -1.78 -14.23
N GLN A 218 8.21 -2.50 -13.38
CA GLN A 218 8.33 -2.12 -11.98
C GLN A 218 9.31 -0.97 -11.85
N LEU A 219 8.91 0.04 -11.07
CA LEU A 219 9.83 1.06 -10.61
C LEU A 219 10.89 0.39 -9.73
N LYS A 220 12.10 0.22 -10.27
CA LYS A 220 13.28 -0.13 -9.49
C LYS A 220 13.73 1.13 -8.75
N THR A 221 13.10 1.40 -7.60
CA THR A 221 13.70 2.35 -6.68
C THR A 221 14.89 1.64 -6.05
N ASN A 222 16.10 2.13 -6.34
CA ASN A 222 17.27 1.78 -5.56
C ASN A 222 17.08 2.44 -4.19
N LYS A 223 16.27 1.79 -3.34
CA LYS A 223 16.03 2.26 -1.98
C LYS A 223 17.38 2.23 -1.29
N ALA A 224 17.90 3.42 -0.96
CA ALA A 224 19.12 3.53 -0.19
C ALA A 224 18.93 2.81 1.16
N ALA A 225 20.02 2.31 1.74
CA ALA A 225 19.96 1.55 2.98
C ALA A 225 19.32 2.40 4.09
N SER A 226 18.25 1.89 4.69
CA SER A 226 17.59 2.52 5.84
C SER A 226 18.45 2.41 7.08
N ILE A 227 18.17 3.22 8.12
CA ILE A 227 18.88 3.13 9.40
C ILE A 227 18.87 1.70 9.95
N TRP A 228 17.73 1.01 9.89
CA TRP A 228 17.59 -0.40 10.30
C TRP A 228 18.51 -1.36 9.53
N THR A 229 18.69 -1.13 8.23
CA THR A 229 19.53 -1.99 7.38
C THR A 229 21.00 -1.77 7.73
N VAL A 230 21.38 -0.50 7.92
CA VAL A 230 22.74 -0.12 8.32
C VAL A 230 23.06 -0.63 9.72
N GLU A 231 22.16 -0.46 10.69
CA GLU A 231 22.34 -0.94 12.06
C GLU A 231 22.53 -2.46 12.10
N MET A 232 21.71 -3.21 11.36
CA MET A 232 21.83 -4.67 11.28
C MET A 232 23.18 -5.12 10.68
N ASP A 233 23.66 -4.43 9.64
CA ASP A 233 24.96 -4.70 9.03
C ASP A 233 26.12 -4.38 9.99
N LEU A 234 26.06 -3.22 10.65
CA LEU A 234 27.04 -2.81 11.66
C LEU A 234 27.11 -3.78 12.84
N LEU A 235 25.97 -4.23 13.37
CA LEU A 235 25.89 -5.24 14.43
C LEU A 235 26.46 -6.58 13.98
N GLY A 236 26.21 -6.99 12.73
CA GLY A 236 26.77 -8.22 12.16
C GLY A 236 28.29 -8.17 12.03
N GLN A 237 28.84 -7.05 11.56
CA GLN A 237 30.28 -6.84 11.41
C GLN A 237 31.00 -6.73 12.77
N HIS A 238 30.36 -6.11 13.77
CA HIS A 238 30.96 -5.89 15.10
C HIS A 238 30.76 -7.05 16.08
N ALA A 239 29.99 -8.09 15.74
CA ALA A 239 29.79 -9.26 16.59
C ALA A 239 31.09 -10.04 16.90
N SER A 240 32.20 -9.76 16.22
CA SER A 240 33.51 -10.40 16.42
C SER A 240 34.67 -9.43 16.65
N SER A 241 34.39 -8.11 16.77
CA SER A 241 35.44 -7.11 16.99
C SER A 241 35.84 -7.04 18.48
N VAL A 242 37.14 -6.93 18.75
CA VAL A 242 37.72 -6.82 20.10
C VAL A 242 37.91 -5.34 20.53
N GLU A 243 37.84 -4.40 19.58
CA GLU A 243 38.28 -3.01 19.79
C GLU A 243 37.19 -2.08 20.36
N THR A 244 35.92 -2.45 20.29
CA THR A 244 34.79 -1.62 20.78
C THR A 244 33.93 -2.38 21.78
N PRO A 245 33.44 -1.74 22.85
CA PRO A 245 32.53 -2.37 23.80
C PRO A 245 31.29 -2.98 23.11
N GLN A 246 30.87 -4.15 23.58
CA GLN A 246 29.63 -4.77 23.11
C GLN A 246 28.45 -3.79 23.33
N GLY A 247 27.63 -3.59 22.30
CA GLY A 247 26.44 -2.72 22.40
C GLY A 247 26.65 -1.26 21.98
N THR A 248 27.87 -0.86 21.58
CA THR A 248 28.15 0.52 21.10
C THR A 248 27.22 0.95 19.95
N VAL A 249 27.01 0.09 18.94
CA VAL A 249 26.14 0.40 17.79
C VAL A 249 24.70 0.64 18.23
N THR A 250 24.16 -0.23 19.11
CA THR A 250 22.81 -0.10 19.65
C THR A 250 22.67 1.15 20.51
N TRP A 251 23.69 1.47 21.31
CA TRP A 251 23.71 2.70 22.11
C TRP A 251 23.69 3.94 21.21
N LEU A 252 24.54 4.02 20.17
CA LEU A 252 24.53 5.13 19.21
C LEU A 252 23.17 5.25 18.49
N ALA A 253 22.59 4.14 18.03
CA ALA A 253 21.26 4.12 17.41
C ALA A 253 20.17 4.63 18.35
N GLN A 254 20.22 4.26 19.64
CA GLN A 254 19.33 4.78 20.67
C GLN A 254 19.50 6.30 20.85
N GLY A 255 20.72 6.81 20.84
CA GLY A 255 21.00 8.25 20.92
C GLY A 255 20.36 9.03 19.77
N LEU A 256 20.51 8.55 18.54
CA LEU A 256 19.88 9.16 17.35
C LEU A 256 18.33 9.12 17.44
N ALA A 257 17.75 8.05 17.99
CA ALA A 257 16.31 7.95 18.19
C ALA A 257 15.79 8.92 19.26
N ILE A 258 16.57 9.19 20.30
CA ILE A 258 16.26 10.19 21.32
C ILE A 258 16.33 11.60 20.70
N GLU A 259 17.35 11.89 19.88
CA GLU A 259 17.49 13.16 19.14
C GLU A 259 16.25 13.40 18.25
N GLU A 260 15.83 12.39 17.48
CA GLU A 260 14.63 12.48 16.65
C GLU A 260 13.35 12.67 17.48
N SER A 261 13.25 11.99 18.62
CA SER A 261 12.11 12.14 19.54
C SER A 261 12.04 13.56 20.12
N ALA A 262 13.20 14.16 20.44
CA ALA A 262 13.28 15.54 20.90
C ALA A 262 12.76 16.52 19.85
N ILE A 263 13.17 16.36 18.58
CA ILE A 263 12.68 17.20 17.47
C ILE A 263 11.15 17.09 17.33
N HIS A 264 10.60 15.89 17.39
CA HIS A 264 9.15 15.67 17.30
C HIS A 264 8.39 16.31 18.47
N VAL A 265 8.88 16.15 19.70
CA VAL A 265 8.26 16.76 20.89
C VAL A 265 8.31 18.28 20.82
N MET A 266 9.43 18.86 20.37
CA MET A 266 9.58 20.31 20.19
C MET A 266 8.66 20.84 19.09
N LYS A 267 8.53 20.12 17.97
CA LYS A 267 7.56 20.44 16.92
C LYS A 267 6.13 20.43 17.45
N ASP A 268 5.77 19.42 18.23
CA ASP A 268 4.41 19.30 18.79
C ASP A 268 4.13 20.37 19.83
N LYS A 269 5.13 20.74 20.65
CA LYS A 269 5.04 21.89 21.56
C LYS A 269 4.77 23.18 20.78
N ARG A 270 5.52 23.44 19.69
CA ARG A 270 5.31 24.61 18.81
C ARG A 270 3.95 24.59 18.09
N ALA A 271 3.41 23.40 17.80
CA ALA A 271 2.12 23.25 17.17
C ALA A 271 0.92 23.43 18.12
N LEU A 272 1.15 23.46 19.44
CA LEU A 272 0.08 23.71 20.41
C LEU A 272 -0.39 25.15 20.33
N LYS A 273 -1.67 25.33 20.00
CA LYS A 273 -2.33 26.64 20.04
C LYS A 273 -2.73 27.00 21.47
N LEU A 274 -2.92 28.29 21.75
CA LEU A 274 -3.48 28.79 23.03
C LEU A 274 -4.82 28.09 23.40
N THR A 275 -5.63 27.75 22.40
CA THR A 275 -6.92 27.05 22.54
C THR A 275 -6.80 25.53 22.70
N ALA A 276 -5.60 24.96 22.85
CA ALA A 276 -5.41 23.53 22.98
C ALA A 276 -6.09 22.96 24.24
N THR A 277 -6.72 21.80 24.09
CA THR A 277 -7.40 21.09 25.19
C THR A 277 -6.40 20.58 26.23
N ASN A 278 -6.86 20.37 27.46
CA ASN A 278 -6.03 19.79 28.52
C ASN A 278 -5.48 18.41 28.15
N ILE A 279 -6.21 17.63 27.35
CA ILE A 279 -5.75 16.32 26.85
C ILE A 279 -4.55 16.48 25.92
N GLN A 280 -4.60 17.45 24.98
CA GLN A 280 -3.49 17.73 24.07
C GLN A 280 -2.25 18.26 24.82
N LYS A 281 -2.45 19.17 25.78
CA LYS A 281 -1.36 19.68 26.63
C LYS A 281 -0.71 18.56 27.44
N LEU A 282 -1.51 17.71 28.09
CA LEU A 282 -1.02 16.58 28.87
C LEU A 282 -0.24 15.57 28.02
N ALA A 283 -0.66 15.34 26.77
CA ALA A 283 0.04 14.44 25.85
C ALA A 283 1.44 14.94 25.48
N VAL A 284 1.65 16.26 25.34
CA VAL A 284 2.99 16.84 25.11
C VAL A 284 3.82 16.76 26.38
N ILE A 285 3.26 17.14 27.54
CA ILE A 285 3.97 17.09 28.84
C ILE A 285 4.45 15.68 29.15
N ARG A 286 3.61 14.66 28.98
CA ARG A 286 4.01 13.26 29.21
C ARG A 286 5.15 12.80 28.31
N ARG A 287 5.14 13.23 27.05
CA ARG A 287 6.24 12.89 26.12
C ARG A 287 7.53 13.60 26.49
N MET A 288 7.46 14.84 26.96
CA MET A 288 8.63 15.55 27.49
C MET A 288 9.19 14.86 28.74
N ASP A 289 8.32 14.38 29.64
CA ASP A 289 8.72 13.63 30.84
C ASP A 289 9.42 12.32 30.49
N TRP A 290 8.86 11.53 29.58
CA TRP A 290 9.49 10.30 29.08
C TRP A 290 10.82 10.58 28.38
N LEU A 291 10.86 11.60 27.52
CA LEU A 291 12.08 12.00 26.84
C LEU A 291 13.18 12.39 27.83
N SER A 292 12.85 13.16 28.88
CA SER A 292 13.79 13.51 29.94
C SER A 292 14.34 12.26 30.64
N SER A 293 13.48 11.30 30.97
CA SER A 293 13.90 10.02 31.54
C SER A 293 14.84 9.23 30.62
N ASP A 294 14.57 9.21 29.32
CA ASP A 294 15.39 8.47 28.35
C ASP A 294 16.73 9.15 28.11
N ILE A 295 16.77 10.49 28.11
CA ILE A 295 18.01 11.27 28.08
C ILE A 295 18.87 10.97 29.30
N SER A 296 18.32 10.99 30.51
CA SER A 296 19.08 10.68 31.73
C SER A 296 19.71 9.28 31.65
N LYS A 297 18.92 8.26 31.27
CA LYS A 297 19.44 6.89 31.11
C LYS A 297 20.54 6.81 30.04
N PHE A 298 20.39 7.57 28.96
CA PHE A 298 21.38 7.60 27.88
C PHE A 298 22.70 8.23 28.34
N ILE A 299 22.64 9.35 29.07
CA ILE A 299 23.81 10.02 29.64
C ILE A 299 24.50 9.12 30.68
N ASP A 300 23.73 8.47 31.57
CA ASP A 300 24.29 7.54 32.56
C ASP A 300 25.08 6.41 31.88
N ALA A 301 24.55 5.89 30.76
CA ALA A 301 25.20 4.85 29.97
C ALA A 301 26.43 5.33 29.17
N ALA A 302 26.56 6.64 28.91
CA ALA A 302 27.67 7.19 28.12
C ALA A 302 29.04 6.91 28.75
N THR A 303 29.09 6.85 30.09
CA THR A 303 30.30 6.51 30.85
C THR A 303 30.91 5.16 30.45
N ALA A 304 30.09 4.19 30.03
CA ALA A 304 30.57 2.87 29.60
C ALA A 304 31.22 2.87 28.21
N TYR A 305 30.95 3.90 27.39
CA TYR A 305 31.36 3.95 25.98
C TYR A 305 32.32 5.10 25.66
N MET A 306 32.32 6.18 26.45
CA MET A 306 33.08 7.41 26.22
C MET A 306 34.02 7.79 27.39
N VAL A 307 34.56 6.80 28.11
CA VAL A 307 35.34 6.95 29.36
C VAL A 307 36.38 8.09 29.31
N SER A 308 37.07 8.29 28.19
CA SER A 308 38.15 9.29 28.08
C SER A 308 37.73 10.72 27.73
N ALA A 309 36.46 10.98 27.37
CA ALA A 309 35.98 12.31 27.00
C ALA A 309 35.21 13.03 28.13
N ILE A 310 34.76 12.27 29.14
CA ILE A 310 33.95 12.82 30.25
C ILE A 310 34.85 13.47 31.32
N GLU A 311 36.12 13.06 31.44
CA GLU A 311 37.05 13.61 32.46
C GLU A 311 37.55 15.03 32.12
N ASP A 312 37.59 15.44 30.85
CA ASP A 312 38.10 16.76 30.42
C ASP A 312 37.00 17.84 30.29
N HIS A 313 35.72 17.47 30.30
CA HIS A 313 34.62 18.40 30.04
C HIS A 313 34.19 19.27 31.24
N ASN A 314 34.96 19.30 32.33
CA ASN A 314 34.75 20.28 33.41
C ASN A 314 35.22 21.71 33.04
N ASP A 315 35.87 21.92 31.90
CA ASP A 315 36.36 23.25 31.51
C ASP A 315 36.37 23.45 29.98
N THR A 316 35.19 23.51 29.35
CA THR A 316 35.06 24.09 28.01
C THR A 316 33.81 24.94 27.96
N THR A 317 34.06 26.25 27.91
CA THR A 317 33.15 27.30 27.46
C THR A 317 32.30 26.81 26.29
N THR A 318 30.98 26.78 26.49
CA THR A 318 29.98 26.70 25.43
C THR A 318 30.35 27.68 24.31
N ASP A 319 30.72 27.15 23.13
CA ASP A 319 30.93 27.96 21.94
C ASP A 319 29.62 28.73 21.64
N GLU A 320 29.71 30.06 21.74
CA GLU A 320 28.63 31.04 21.51
C GLU A 320 28.00 30.98 20.10
N ALA A 321 28.41 30.04 19.25
CA ALA A 321 27.94 29.88 17.88
C ALA A 321 26.62 29.10 17.76
N GLU A 322 26.30 28.19 18.68
CA GLU A 322 25.03 27.44 18.65
C GLU A 322 23.86 28.20 19.29
N SER A 323 24.11 29.10 20.24
CA SER A 323 23.08 30.00 20.80
C SER A 323 22.47 30.96 19.77
N LYS A 324 23.09 31.12 18.60
CA LYS A 324 22.60 32.04 17.56
C LYS A 324 21.34 31.53 16.84
N TRP A 325 21.03 30.24 16.89
CA TRP A 325 19.80 29.69 16.31
C TRP A 325 18.60 29.75 17.25
N GLU A 326 18.83 29.92 18.56
CA GLU A 326 17.76 30.02 19.56
C GLU A 326 17.25 31.45 19.75
N GLU A 327 18.10 32.48 19.59
CA GLU A 327 17.72 33.88 19.82
C GLU A 327 17.07 34.60 18.62
N GLN A 328 16.88 33.94 17.48
CA GLN A 328 16.22 34.54 16.29
C GLN A 328 14.82 34.00 15.98
N ASN A 329 14.20 33.30 16.92
CA ASN A 329 12.78 33.00 16.86
C ASN A 329 12.03 33.89 17.85
N ASP A 330 11.71 35.12 17.44
CA ASP A 330 10.62 35.90 18.02
C ASP A 330 9.31 35.11 17.81
N ASP A 331 9.06 34.12 18.66
CA ASP A 331 7.84 33.33 18.68
C ASP A 331 6.71 34.21 19.27
N PRO A 332 5.67 34.57 18.50
CA PRO A 332 4.53 35.32 19.00
C PRO A 332 3.68 34.56 20.04
N HIS A 333 4.10 33.36 20.45
CA HIS A 333 3.40 32.47 21.39
C HIS A 333 4.18 32.15 22.67
N SER A 334 5.12 33.02 23.06
CA SER A 334 5.84 33.06 24.35
C SER A 334 4.97 32.83 25.62
N ASP A 335 3.65 33.01 25.54
CA ASP A 335 2.73 32.96 26.70
C ASP A 335 2.00 31.61 26.90
N LEU A 336 2.48 30.50 26.33
CA LEU A 336 1.92 29.18 26.63
C LEU A 336 2.44 28.68 28.01
N PRO A 337 1.56 28.36 28.98
CA PRO A 337 1.96 27.96 30.33
C PRO A 337 2.33 26.47 30.36
N ILE A 338 3.32 26.08 29.55
CA ILE A 338 3.91 24.75 29.59
C ILE A 338 5.31 24.92 30.16
N PRO A 339 5.70 24.16 31.20
CA PRO A 339 7.03 24.26 31.79
C PRO A 339 8.12 24.23 30.72
N PHE A 340 9.07 25.16 30.80
CA PHE A 340 10.28 25.10 30.00
C PHE A 340 11.13 23.94 30.53
N ILE A 341 11.20 22.85 29.77
CA ILE A 341 12.13 21.75 30.02
C ILE A 341 13.26 21.97 29.03
N HIS A 342 14.44 22.31 29.55
CA HIS A 342 15.67 22.35 28.77
C HIS A 342 16.03 20.93 28.37
N ILE A 343 16.18 20.66 27.07
CA ILE A 343 16.62 19.37 26.56
C ILE A 343 18.16 19.47 26.51
N PRO A 344 18.91 18.79 27.38
CA PRO A 344 20.36 18.87 27.37
C PRO A 344 20.91 18.22 26.09
N ALA A 345 22.07 18.70 25.63
CA ALA A 345 22.78 18.10 24.51
C ALA A 345 23.13 16.64 24.83
N LEU A 346 22.89 15.74 23.88
CA LEU A 346 23.22 14.33 24.02
C LEU A 346 24.73 14.13 23.82
N PRO A 347 25.41 13.27 24.59
CA PRO A 347 26.81 12.96 24.35
C PRO A 347 26.97 12.05 23.12
N LEU A 348 26.86 12.63 21.92
CA LEU A 348 27.10 11.95 20.65
C LEU A 348 28.46 12.37 20.05
N PRO A 349 29.21 11.46 19.39
CA PRO A 349 30.48 11.81 18.76
C PRO A 349 30.40 13.02 17.81
N SER A 350 29.28 13.19 17.10
CA SER A 350 29.05 14.34 16.20
C SER A 350 29.14 15.70 16.90
N LEU A 351 28.78 15.78 18.18
CA LEU A 351 28.79 17.03 18.97
C LEU A 351 30.18 17.38 19.49
N LEU A 352 31.06 16.40 19.66
CA LEU A 352 32.47 16.60 20.03
C LEU A 352 33.31 17.10 18.84
N GLY A 353 32.89 16.78 17.62
CA GLY A 353 33.61 17.11 16.40
C GLY A 353 34.79 16.18 16.12
N ARG A 354 35.15 16.05 14.84
CA ARG A 354 36.10 15.01 14.38
C ARG A 354 37.51 15.12 15.01
N ARG A 355 37.97 16.33 15.34
CA ARG A 355 39.29 16.55 15.96
C ARG A 355 39.32 15.99 17.38
N ASN A 356 38.38 16.40 18.22
CA ASN A 356 38.28 15.93 19.60
C ASN A 356 37.98 14.42 19.62
N CYS A 357 37.18 13.89 18.70
CA CYS A 357 37.01 12.44 18.59
C CYS A 357 38.33 11.71 18.32
N ASN A 358 39.22 12.25 17.50
CA ASN A 358 40.52 11.62 17.26
C ASN A 358 41.44 11.75 18.48
N GLU A 359 41.42 12.89 19.17
CA GLU A 359 42.22 13.16 20.37
C GLU A 359 41.83 12.26 21.55
N HIS A 360 40.53 11.99 21.73
CA HIS A 360 40.00 11.10 22.78
C HIS A 360 39.82 9.64 22.33
N SER A 361 40.42 9.22 21.21
CA SER A 361 40.32 7.83 20.67
C SER A 361 38.88 7.36 20.39
N LEU A 362 37.96 8.28 20.08
CA LEU A 362 36.56 8.04 19.70
C LEU A 362 36.34 8.00 18.17
N ALA A 363 37.40 7.96 17.36
CA ALA A 363 37.31 7.97 15.90
C ALA A 363 36.40 6.86 15.35
N THR A 364 36.54 5.64 15.90
CA THR A 364 35.71 4.49 15.51
C THR A 364 34.24 4.70 15.86
N LEU A 365 33.92 5.30 17.02
CA LEU A 365 32.53 5.64 17.38
C LEU A 365 31.95 6.69 16.42
N ALA A 366 32.74 7.68 16.03
CA ALA A 366 32.32 8.70 15.08
C ALA A 366 32.03 8.11 13.68
N ASP A 367 32.80 7.11 13.25
CA ASP A 367 32.55 6.41 11.98
C ASP A 367 31.29 5.54 12.02
N LEU A 368 31.04 4.86 13.15
CA LEU A 368 29.79 4.12 13.36
C LEU A 368 28.57 5.03 13.36
N GLU A 369 28.65 6.15 14.07
CA GLU A 369 27.58 7.15 14.09
C GLU A 369 27.32 7.73 12.69
N LEU A 370 28.39 8.05 11.95
CA LEU A 370 28.27 8.57 10.58
C LEU A 370 27.49 7.61 9.67
N GLN A 371 27.78 6.31 9.73
CA GLN A 371 27.05 5.31 8.96
C GLN A 371 25.57 5.26 9.35
N LEU A 372 25.25 5.26 10.64
CA LEU A 372 23.87 5.31 11.12
C LEU A 372 23.14 6.59 10.66
N ARG A 373 23.81 7.76 10.71
CA ARG A 373 23.27 9.03 10.21
C ARG A 373 23.01 9.00 8.70
N ILE A 374 23.85 8.35 7.90
CA ILE A 374 23.59 8.15 6.47
C ILE A 374 22.28 7.36 6.29
N GLY A 375 22.07 6.30 7.06
CA GLY A 375 20.82 5.54 7.07
C GLY A 375 19.60 6.40 7.45
N GLN A 376 19.74 7.24 8.48
CA GLN A 376 18.70 8.17 8.93
C GLN A 376 18.35 9.21 7.84
N VAL A 377 19.35 9.79 7.18
CA VAL A 377 19.16 10.75 6.09
C VAL A 377 18.48 10.10 4.89
N ASN A 378 18.82 8.85 4.56
CA ASN A 378 18.15 8.10 3.51
C ASN A 378 16.66 7.92 3.80
N ASP A 379 16.30 7.56 5.04
CA ASP A 379 14.91 7.41 5.45
C ASP A 379 14.15 8.75 5.42
N ALA A 380 14.78 9.84 5.88
CA ALA A 380 14.22 11.19 5.82
C ALA A 380 13.99 11.66 4.38
N LEU A 381 14.97 11.46 3.49
CA LEU A 381 14.88 11.80 2.07
C LEU A 381 13.76 11.02 1.37
N GLN A 382 13.64 9.73 1.69
CA GLN A 382 12.57 8.89 1.17
C GLN A 382 11.19 9.39 1.64
N SER A 383 11.07 9.77 2.91
CA SER A 383 9.84 10.36 3.47
C SER A 383 9.45 11.69 2.79
N ILE A 384 10.43 12.56 2.56
CA ILE A 384 10.23 13.82 1.81
C ILE A 384 9.76 13.52 0.39
N SER A 385 10.41 12.57 -0.29
CA SER A 385 10.06 12.19 -1.67
C SER A 385 8.62 11.66 -1.76
N PHE A 386 8.20 10.80 -0.82
CA PHE A 386 6.81 10.34 -0.76
C PHE A 386 5.83 11.47 -0.47
N THR A 387 6.14 12.34 0.50
CA THR A 387 5.28 13.48 0.85
C THR A 387 5.14 14.46 -0.33
N LEU A 388 6.21 14.68 -1.09
CA LEU A 388 6.19 15.50 -2.30
C LEU A 388 5.38 14.84 -3.40
N ALA A 389 5.51 13.53 -3.62
CA ALA A 389 4.71 12.79 -4.58
C ALA A 389 3.21 12.87 -4.23
N ASP A 390 2.85 12.67 -2.95
CA ASP A 390 1.48 12.79 -2.47
C ASP A 390 0.93 14.21 -2.67
N LYS A 391 1.72 15.23 -2.31
CA LYS A 391 1.34 16.63 -2.56
C LYS A 391 1.22 16.93 -4.04
N ALA A 392 2.13 16.44 -4.87
CA ALA A 392 2.06 16.62 -6.32
C ALA A 392 0.78 15.98 -6.88
N ILE A 393 0.36 14.82 -6.37
CA ILE A 393 -0.92 14.20 -6.73
C ILE A 393 -2.11 15.06 -6.29
N LEU A 394 -2.09 15.56 -5.04
CA LEU A 394 -3.19 16.34 -4.46
C LEU A 394 -3.33 17.74 -5.08
N PHE A 395 -2.21 18.39 -5.40
CA PHE A 395 -2.12 19.77 -5.87
C PHE A 395 -1.83 19.91 -7.36
N ALA A 396 -1.59 18.81 -8.09
CA ALA A 396 -1.65 18.84 -9.54
C ALA A 396 -2.99 19.48 -9.94
N PRO A 397 -3.00 20.46 -10.87
CA PRO A 397 -4.24 21.03 -11.34
C PRO A 397 -5.18 19.89 -11.71
N LYS A 398 -6.48 20.04 -11.40
CA LYS A 398 -7.59 19.10 -11.61
C LYS A 398 -7.69 18.48 -13.02
N PHE A 399 -6.73 18.71 -13.89
CA PHE A 399 -6.64 18.24 -15.27
C PHE A 399 -6.31 16.76 -15.44
N VAL A 400 -5.62 16.10 -14.49
CA VAL A 400 -5.24 14.67 -14.67
C VAL A 400 -6.09 13.72 -13.82
N TRP A 401 -6.33 14.04 -12.55
CA TRP A 401 -7.10 13.15 -11.67
C TRP A 401 -8.62 13.28 -11.80
N HIS A 402 -9.16 14.40 -12.27
CA HIS A 402 -10.61 14.52 -12.43
C HIS A 402 -11.13 13.62 -13.58
N GLN A 403 -10.26 13.21 -14.52
CA GLN A 403 -10.60 12.17 -15.51
C GLN A 403 -10.48 10.74 -14.95
N ILE A 404 -9.62 10.49 -13.97
CA ILE A 404 -9.45 9.16 -13.35
C ILE A 404 -10.52 8.92 -12.28
N SER A 405 -10.83 9.91 -11.44
CA SER A 405 -11.83 9.77 -10.37
C SER A 405 -13.28 9.88 -10.86
N GLN A 406 -13.56 10.57 -11.97
CA GLN A 406 -14.93 10.63 -12.52
C GLN A 406 -15.29 9.44 -13.42
N GLN A 407 -14.34 8.55 -13.74
CA GLN A 407 -14.60 7.31 -14.47
C GLN A 407 -14.71 6.07 -13.56
N ILE A 408 -14.33 6.21 -12.29
CA ILE A 408 -14.69 5.26 -11.24
C ILE A 408 -16.03 5.74 -10.66
N PRO A 409 -17.14 4.97 -10.76
CA PRO A 409 -18.36 5.38 -10.11
C PRO A 409 -18.13 5.41 -8.60
N ALA A 410 -18.21 6.59 -8.00
CA ALA A 410 -18.36 6.73 -6.56
C ALA A 410 -19.71 6.11 -6.13
N ARG A 411 -19.71 4.80 -5.87
CA ARG A 411 -20.69 4.13 -5.00
C ARG A 411 -19.90 3.42 -3.91
N GLY A 412 -19.63 4.18 -2.84
CA GLY A 412 -18.87 3.66 -1.70
C GLY A 412 -18.92 4.51 -0.43
N GLU A 413 -19.47 5.72 -0.44
CA GLU A 413 -19.71 6.47 0.80
C GLU A 413 -21.15 6.30 1.28
N ARG A 414 -21.50 5.06 1.64
CA ARG A 414 -22.59 4.79 2.58
C ARG A 414 -22.52 3.37 3.17
N SER A 415 -21.39 3.00 3.80
CA SER A 415 -21.36 1.87 4.75
C SER A 415 -20.13 1.91 5.66
N THR A 416 -19.95 2.99 6.40
CA THR A 416 -19.12 3.01 7.61
C THR A 416 -19.96 3.50 8.78
N ARG A 417 -20.99 2.71 9.10
CA ARG A 417 -21.39 2.54 10.51
C ARG A 417 -21.09 1.10 10.85
N GLN A 418 -19.95 0.89 11.50
CA GLN A 418 -19.78 -0.24 12.39
C GLN A 418 -20.91 -0.17 13.42
N THR A 419 -21.95 -0.97 13.26
CA THR A 419 -22.84 -1.32 14.36
C THR A 419 -22.27 -2.55 15.04
N PRO A 420 -22.07 -2.54 16.37
CA PRO A 420 -21.61 -3.71 17.11
C PRO A 420 -22.74 -4.75 17.12
N CYS A 421 -22.61 -5.78 16.28
CA CYS A 421 -23.47 -6.94 16.33
C CYS A 421 -22.96 -7.87 17.43
N CYS A 422 -23.44 -7.67 18.67
CA CYS A 422 -23.54 -8.68 19.74
C CYS A 422 -24.04 -7.99 21.04
N GLN A 423 -25.36 -7.82 21.20
CA GLN A 423 -26.12 -7.85 22.46
C GLN A 423 -27.52 -7.25 22.22
N GLY A 424 -28.58 -8.03 22.43
CA GLY A 424 -29.95 -7.50 22.35
C GLY A 424 -31.05 -8.48 21.94
N MET A 425 -30.95 -9.78 22.23
CA MET A 425 -32.16 -10.59 22.35
C MET A 425 -32.92 -10.13 23.60
N ARG A 426 -34.03 -9.40 23.42
CA ARG A 426 -35.31 -9.55 24.18
C ARG A 426 -36.25 -8.38 23.91
N LYS A 427 -37.52 -8.74 23.72
CA LYS A 427 -38.75 -7.93 23.70
C LYS A 427 -39.03 -7.17 22.41
N PHE A 428 -39.96 -7.71 21.62
CA PHE A 428 -41.18 -7.01 21.18
C PHE A 428 -42.14 -8.03 20.56
N THR A 429 -42.87 -8.73 21.44
CA THR A 429 -44.20 -9.26 21.15
C THR A 429 -45.22 -8.16 21.48
N GLU A 430 -46.36 -8.18 20.79
CA GLU A 430 -47.57 -7.38 21.02
C GLU A 430 -47.57 -5.93 20.52
N ASN A 431 -48.13 -5.70 19.33
CA ASN A 431 -49.42 -5.02 19.15
C ASN A 431 -49.59 -4.53 17.71
N ALA A 432 -50.49 -5.17 16.96
CA ALA A 432 -51.29 -4.52 15.91
C ALA A 432 -52.46 -5.43 15.53
N LYS A 433 -53.45 -5.52 16.43
CA LYS A 433 -54.85 -5.68 16.03
C LYS A 433 -55.41 -4.27 15.85
N LYS A 434 -55.64 -3.86 14.60
CA LYS A 434 -56.81 -3.11 14.11
C LYS A 434 -56.61 -2.78 12.65
#